data_AF-A0AAD9BEL8-F1
#
_entry.id   AF-A0AAD9BEL8-F1
#
_cell.length_a   1.000
_cell.length_b   1.000
_cell.length_c   1.000
_cell.angle_alpha   90.00
_cell.angle_beta   90.00
_cell.angle_gamma   90.00
#
_symmetry.space_group_name_H-M   'P 1'
#
loop_
_entity.id
_entity.type
_entity.pdbx_description
1 polymer ?
#
loop_
_entity_poly.entity_id
_entity_poly.type
_entity_poly.pdbx_seq_one_letter_code
_entity_poly.pdbx_strand_id
1 'polypeptide(L)'
;VTYGSFDYTSLLYLSDYGSDFSGGRFIFMDPNGNRTVEPRAGRVSFFSSGTENLHRVEKVSWGTRFAITVSFTCDPAHAIADPAMP
;
A
#
# COMPACT_ATOMS: atom_id res chain seq x y z
N VAL A 1 5.40 8.79 -17.30
CA VAL A 1 4.40 8.19 -16.38
C VAL A 1 4.65 6.70 -16.41
N THR A 2 5.24 6.11 -15.38
CA THR A 2 5.89 4.78 -15.47
C THR A 2 4.95 3.60 -15.20
N TYR A 3 3.69 3.86 -14.85
CA TYR A 3 2.65 2.87 -14.72
C TYR A 3 1.34 3.50 -15.20
N GLY A 4 0.43 2.69 -15.77
CA GLY A 4 -0.95 3.12 -16.00
C GLY A 4 -1.61 3.58 -14.71
N SER A 5 -2.71 4.31 -14.83
CA SER A 5 -3.54 4.70 -13.68
C SER A 5 -4.10 3.44 -13.02
N PHE A 6 -3.62 3.06 -11.85
CA PHE A 6 -4.28 2.07 -11.00
C PHE A 6 -5.42 2.74 -10.24
N ASP A 7 -6.54 2.05 -10.07
CA ASP A 7 -7.69 2.59 -9.36
C ASP A 7 -7.58 2.31 -7.86
N TYR A 8 -6.98 1.17 -7.49
CA TYR A 8 -6.73 0.80 -6.10
C TYR A 8 -5.31 0.28 -5.88
N THR A 9 -4.77 0.59 -4.71
CA THR A 9 -3.48 0.08 -4.24
C THR A 9 -3.72 -0.70 -2.96
N SER A 10 -3.08 -1.87 -2.88
CA SER A 10 -3.03 -2.67 -1.66
C SER A 10 -1.59 -2.93 -1.24
N LEU A 11 -1.38 -2.98 0.07
CA LEU A 11 -0.10 -3.24 0.71
C LEU A 11 -0.28 -4.35 1.72
N LEU A 12 0.42 -5.47 1.53
CA LEU A 12 0.61 -6.48 2.58
C LEU A 12 1.93 -6.20 3.29
N TYR A 13 1.87 -5.94 4.59
CA TYR A 13 3.07 -5.74 5.41
C TYR A 13 3.62 -7.09 5.89
N LEU A 14 4.94 -7.27 5.79
CA LEU A 14 5.65 -8.51 6.14
C LEU A 14 6.64 -8.31 7.31
N SER A 15 6.56 -7.17 8.00
CA SER A 15 7.44 -6.82 9.12
C SER A 15 6.66 -6.00 10.14
N ASP A 16 7.01 -6.13 11.42
CA ASP A 16 6.38 -5.43 12.53
C ASP A 16 7.14 -4.15 12.90
N TYR A 17 6.44 -3.01 12.86
CA TYR A 17 6.97 -1.73 13.33
C TYR A 17 7.33 -1.79 14.82
N GLY A 18 8.52 -1.31 15.17
CA GLY A 18 9.04 -1.31 16.54
C GLY A 18 9.73 -2.61 16.95
N SER A 19 9.51 -3.72 16.24
CA SER A 19 10.20 -5.00 16.46
C SER A 19 11.28 -5.25 15.40
N ASP A 20 10.91 -5.19 14.12
CA ASP A 20 11.80 -5.54 13.00
C ASP A 20 12.44 -4.32 12.34
N PHE A 21 11.80 -3.15 12.48
CA PHE A 21 12.28 -1.89 11.94
C PHE A 21 11.69 -0.69 12.68
N SER A 22 12.30 0.49 12.51
CA SER A 22 11.79 1.78 12.97
C SER A 22 11.83 2.83 11.85
N GLY A 23 11.12 3.94 12.04
CA GLY A 23 10.73 4.82 10.92
C GLY A 23 9.77 4.06 9.98
N GLY A 24 9.80 4.32 8.68
CA GLY A 24 9.07 3.48 7.71
C GLY A 24 7.54 3.43 7.86
N ARG A 25 6.93 4.27 8.70
CA ARG A 25 5.46 4.32 8.85
C ARG A 25 4.83 4.82 7.57
N PHE A 26 3.63 4.33 7.29
CA PHE A 26 2.87 4.74 6.13
C PHE A 26 1.94 5.88 6.51
N ILE A 27 2.03 7.02 5.83
CA ILE A 27 1.32 8.24 6.20
C ILE A 27 0.46 8.69 5.03
N PHE A 28 -0.86 8.74 5.26
CA PHE A 28 -1.78 9.48 4.40
C PHE A 28 -1.74 10.96 4.78
N MET A 29 -1.55 11.81 3.78
CA MET A 29 -1.47 13.26 3.92
C MET A 29 -2.83 13.86 3.57
N ASP A 30 -3.54 14.33 4.59
CA ASP A 30 -4.87 14.93 4.48
C ASP A 30 -4.80 16.40 4.92
N PRO A 31 -5.59 17.31 4.32
CA PRO A 31 -5.65 18.72 4.73
C PRO A 31 -5.93 18.92 6.24
N ASN A 32 -6.67 18.01 6.87
CA ASN A 32 -7.06 18.09 8.28
C ASN A 32 -6.06 17.44 9.23
N GLY A 33 -4.97 16.86 8.70
CA GLY A 33 -3.93 16.23 9.48
C GLY A 33 -3.60 14.82 9.00
N ASN A 34 -2.34 14.44 9.17
CA ASN A 34 -1.82 13.16 8.71
C ASN A 34 -2.49 11.98 9.44
N ARG A 35 -2.84 10.93 8.69
CA ARG A 35 -3.25 9.64 9.25
C ARG A 35 -2.13 8.63 9.06
N THR A 36 -1.65 8.06 10.16
CA THR A 36 -0.49 7.16 10.16
C THR A 36 -0.92 5.72 10.37
N VAL A 37 -0.40 4.82 9.54
CA VAL A 37 -0.51 3.38 9.69
C VAL A 37 0.87 2.83 10.04
N GLU A 38 0.97 2.19 11.19
CA GLU A 38 2.13 1.41 11.57
C GLU A 38 2.06 0.02 10.91
N PRO A 39 3.06 -0.39 10.11
CA PRO A 39 3.09 -1.72 9.53
C PRO A 39 3.12 -2.81 10.60
N ARG A 40 2.34 -3.86 10.37
CA ARG A 40 2.29 -5.05 11.21
C ARG A 40 2.30 -6.27 10.29
N ALA A 41 3.10 -7.27 10.56
CA ALA A 41 3.15 -8.49 9.76
C ALA A 41 1.74 -9.07 9.60
N GLY A 42 1.35 -9.35 8.36
CA GLY A 42 0.01 -9.88 8.00
C GLY A 42 -1.09 -8.82 7.88
N ARG A 43 -0.84 -7.54 8.19
CA ARG A 43 -1.81 -6.46 7.95
C ARG A 43 -1.86 -6.13 6.46
N VAL A 44 -3.07 -6.02 5.93
CA VAL A 44 -3.34 -5.49 4.59
C VAL A 44 -3.93 -4.09 4.70
N SER A 45 -3.39 -3.14 3.96
CA SER A 45 -4.00 -1.82 3.72
C SER A 45 -4.47 -1.76 2.27
N PHE A 46 -5.72 -1.36 2.04
CA PHE A 46 -6.33 -1.26 0.71
C PHE A 46 -7.00 0.11 0.59
N PHE A 47 -6.68 0.86 -0.45
CA PHE A 47 -7.16 2.24 -0.63
C PHE A 47 -7.20 2.60 -2.11
N SER A 48 -8.02 3.59 -2.49
CA SER A 48 -8.03 4.10 -3.86
C SER A 48 -6.74 4.87 -4.15
N SER A 49 -6.20 4.73 -5.36
CA SER A 49 -4.87 5.27 -5.72
C SER A 49 -4.90 6.75 -6.14
N GLY A 50 -6.07 7.36 -6.17
CA GLY A 50 -6.24 8.76 -6.56
C GLY A 50 -5.63 9.75 -5.57
N THR A 51 -5.70 11.04 -5.92
CA THR A 51 -5.13 12.13 -5.12
C THR A 51 -5.78 12.27 -3.74
N GLU A 52 -6.99 11.72 -3.54
CA GLU A 52 -7.67 11.64 -2.25
C GLU A 52 -6.91 10.83 -1.19
N ASN A 53 -6.00 9.93 -1.61
CA ASN A 53 -5.14 9.14 -0.73
C ASN A 53 -3.66 9.43 -0.97
N LEU A 54 -3.29 10.69 -1.12
CA LEU A 54 -1.89 11.09 -1.20
C LEU A 54 -1.13 10.57 0.03
N HIS A 55 -0.05 9.85 -0.19
CA HIS A 55 0.65 9.17 0.90
C HIS A 55 2.16 9.18 0.70
N ARG A 56 2.88 8.92 1.80
CA ARG A 56 4.33 8.74 1.81
C ARG A 56 4.73 7.67 2.83
N VAL A 57 5.91 7.10 2.62
CA VAL A 57 6.57 6.25 3.60
C VAL A 57 7.65 7.08 4.29
N GLU A 58 7.69 7.09 5.62
CA GLU A 58 8.81 7.68 6.34
C GLU A 58 10.12 6.96 5.97
N LYS A 59 11.25 7.66 6.04
CA LYS A 59 12.55 7.00 5.90
C LYS A 59 12.68 5.94 7.00
N VAL A 60 13.09 4.72 6.63
CA VAL A 60 13.45 3.68 7.60
C VAL A 60 14.71 4.13 8.32
N SER A 61 14.66 4.21 9.65
CA SER A 61 15.78 4.66 10.48
C SER A 61 16.66 3.50 10.95
N TRP A 62 16.07 2.31 11.14
CA TRP A 62 16.77 1.09 11.54
C TRP A 62 15.97 -0.15 11.12
N GLY A 63 16.64 -1.28 10.95
CA GLY A 63 16.04 -2.57 10.58
C GLY A 63 15.68 -2.66 9.10
N THR A 64 14.78 -3.57 8.75
CA THR A 64 14.32 -3.73 7.36
C THR A 64 12.80 -3.87 7.29
N ARG A 65 12.18 -3.10 6.40
CA ARG A 65 10.72 -3.07 6.21
C ARG A 65 10.37 -3.82 4.92
N PHE A 66 9.73 -4.98 5.05
CA PHE A 66 9.22 -5.73 3.91
C PHE A 66 7.71 -5.46 3.69
N ALA A 67 7.31 -5.24 2.44
CA ALA A 67 5.92 -5.13 2.05
C ALA A 67 5.75 -5.57 0.59
N ILE A 68 4.56 -6.09 0.26
CA ILE A 68 4.15 -6.40 -1.10
C ILE A 68 3.09 -5.39 -1.51
N THR A 69 3.30 -4.73 -2.64
CA THR A 69 2.29 -3.86 -3.26
C THR A 69 1.57 -4.64 -4.36
N VAL A 70 0.24 -4.73 -4.27
CA VAL A 70 -0.60 -5.26 -5.35
C VAL A 70 -1.57 -4.16 -5.77
N SER A 71 -1.51 -3.79 -7.04
CA SER A 71 -2.36 -2.74 -7.62
C SER A 71 -3.48 -3.36 -8.44
N PHE A 72 -4.66 -2.72 -8.39
CA PHE A 72 -5.84 -3.13 -9.13
C PHE A 72 -6.30 -2.00 -10.04
N THR A 73 -6.82 -2.35 -11.21
CA THR A 73 -7.41 -1.41 -12.16
C THR A 73 -8.83 -1.85 -12.51
N CYS A 74 -9.68 -0.87 -12.76
CA CYS A 74 -11.03 -0.99 -13.28
C CYS A 74 -11.06 -0.98 -14.82
N ASP A 75 -9.91 -0.83 -15.49
CA ASP A 75 -9.80 -0.89 -16.95
C ASP A 75 -10.16 -2.30 -17.45
N PRO A 76 -11.27 -2.47 -18.21
CA PRO A 76 -11.69 -3.77 -18.71
C PRO A 76 -10.64 -4.43 -19.63
N ALA A 77 -9.73 -3.66 -20.23
CA ALA A 77 -8.64 -4.21 -21.05
C ALA A 77 -7.62 -5.02 -20.23
N HIS A 78 -7.58 -4.83 -18.91
CA HIS A 78 -6.70 -5.53 -17.98
C HIS A 78 -7.46 -6.52 -17.08
N ALA A 79 -8.73 -6.83 -17.42
CA ALA A 79 -9.54 -7.76 -16.65
C ALA A 79 -8.93 -9.18 -16.66
N ILE A 80 -8.89 -9.81 -15.49
CA ILE A 80 -8.56 -11.23 -15.34
C ILE A 80 -9.87 -12.00 -15.46
N ALA A 81 -9.91 -12.99 -16.35
CA ALA A 81 -11.08 -13.84 -16.51
C ALA A 81 -11.35 -14.64 -15.21
N ASP A 82 -12.62 -14.85 -14.90
CA ASP A 82 -13.00 -15.69 -13.77
C ASP A 82 -12.36 -17.09 -13.93
N PRO A 83 -11.87 -17.70 -12.84
CA PRO A 83 -11.35 -19.05 -12.89
C PRO A 83 -12.44 -19.98 -13.43
N ALA A 84 -12.21 -20.60 -14.58
CA ALA A 84 -13.06 -21.68 -15.04
C ALA A 84 -12.81 -22.90 -14.15
N MET A 85 -13.81 -23.30 -13.38
CA MET A 85 -13.80 -24.60 -12.73
C MET A 85 -13.89 -25.67 -13.85
N PRO A 86 -13.03 -26.71 -13.84
CA PRO A 86 -13.16 -27.83 -14.78
C PRO A 86 -14.49 -28.58 -14.61
#